data_AF-A0AAN7P9S5-F1
#
_entry.id   AF-A0AAN7P9S5-F1
#
_cell.length_a   1.000
_cell.length_b   1.000
_cell.length_c   1.000
_cell.angle_alpha   90.00
_cell.angle_beta   90.00
_cell.angle_gamma   90.00
#
_symmetry.space_group_name_H-M   'P 1'
#
loop_
_entity.id
_entity.type
_entity.pdbx_description
1 polymer ?
#
loop_
_entity_poly.entity_id
_entity_poly.type
_entity_poly.pdbx_seq_one_letter_code
_entity_poly.pdbx_strand_id
1 'polypeptide(L)'
;MSYPDVSILNDGSCELENGEEIKIYIEYKYLGVTFDRSGTNERELNSRIIQARKAIAFLNSVLWTEIWRLTERNRRKVNAIEMDSLRRSSRISRRERIYNEIIRQRIGIEGTITTEIERKQLTWYGHVFLWFKNYNLASLTFSSNKWVFLLRFGLILHFFLILLLYVHLWRLVFCVEFYPDSDCH
;
A
#
# COMPACT_ATOMS: atom_id res chain seq x y z
N MET A 1 -32.32 20.35 12.89
CA MET A 1 -31.59 20.74 11.67
C MET A 1 -30.12 20.92 12.08
N SER A 2 -29.24 19.97 11.77
CA SER A 2 -27.83 20.10 12.17
C SER A 2 -27.15 21.14 11.27
N TYR A 3 -26.61 22.19 11.88
CA TYR A 3 -25.83 23.20 11.17
C TYR A 3 -24.55 22.58 10.58
N PRO A 4 -24.03 23.12 9.46
CA PRO A 4 -22.81 22.63 8.84
C PRO A 4 -21.58 22.85 9.75
N ASP A 5 -20.68 21.87 9.77
CA ASP A 5 -19.49 21.83 10.64
C ASP A 5 -18.50 23.01 10.47
N VAL A 6 -18.53 23.71 9.33
CA VAL A 6 -17.68 24.88 9.05
C VAL A 6 -18.44 25.81 8.11
N SER A 7 -18.76 27.02 8.57
CA SER A 7 -19.36 28.07 7.76
C SER A 7 -18.77 29.42 8.15
N ILE A 8 -18.05 30.08 7.24
CA ILE A 8 -17.53 31.43 7.48
C ILE A 8 -18.63 32.42 7.05
N LEU A 9 -19.23 33.08 8.04
CA LEU A 9 -20.26 34.09 7.84
C LEU A 9 -19.68 35.35 7.20
N ASN A 10 -20.45 35.97 6.32
CA ASN A 10 -20.21 37.34 5.87
C ASN A 10 -21.30 38.23 6.48
N ASP A 11 -21.02 39.51 6.73
CA ASP A 11 -21.97 40.46 7.36
C ASP A 11 -23.09 40.94 6.40
N GLY A 12 -23.40 40.17 5.35
CA GLY A 12 -24.43 40.49 4.36
C GLY A 12 -25.65 39.57 4.46
N SER A 13 -26.85 40.14 4.39
CA SER A 13 -28.13 39.44 4.29
C SER A 13 -28.79 39.70 2.92
N CYS A 14 -29.51 38.70 2.41
CA CYS A 14 -30.42 38.85 1.26
C CYS A 14 -31.86 38.64 1.76
N GLU A 15 -32.73 39.64 1.55
CA GLU A 15 -34.16 39.50 1.82
C GLU A 15 -34.88 38.85 0.63
N LEU A 16 -35.75 37.87 0.93
CA LEU A 16 -36.64 37.25 -0.05
C LEU A 16 -37.95 38.05 -0.17
N GLU A 17 -38.68 37.89 -1.29
CA GLU A 17 -39.96 38.57 -1.55
C GLU A 17 -41.05 38.28 -0.49
N ASN A 18 -40.88 37.19 0.25
CA ASN A 18 -41.72 36.73 1.36
C ASN A 18 -41.27 37.26 2.74
N GLY A 19 -40.28 38.16 2.80
CA GLY A 19 -39.81 38.81 4.03
C GLY A 19 -38.87 37.96 4.89
N GLU A 20 -38.38 36.83 4.39
CA GLU A 20 -37.40 35.99 5.06
C GLU A 20 -35.97 36.41 4.68
N GLU A 21 -35.06 36.49 5.67
CA GLU A 21 -33.66 36.83 5.46
C GLU A 21 -32.78 35.58 5.28
N ILE A 22 -32.01 35.54 4.18
CA ILE A 22 -30.96 34.55 3.94
C ILE A 22 -29.60 35.13 4.35
N LYS A 23 -28.90 34.43 5.24
CA LYS A 23 -27.50 34.72 5.59
C LYS A 23 -26.57 34.34 4.45
N ILE A 24 -25.70 35.27 4.03
CA ILE A 24 -24.70 35.02 2.99
C ILE A 24 -23.43 34.45 3.63
N TYR A 25 -22.99 33.30 3.15
CA TYR A 25 -21.76 32.64 3.60
C TYR A 25 -20.65 32.80 2.57
N ILE A 26 -19.41 32.96 3.04
CA ILE A 26 -18.21 33.01 2.18
C ILE A 26 -17.87 31.61 1.68
N GLU A 27 -17.95 30.64 2.59
CA GLU A 27 -17.69 29.23 2.36
C GLU A 27 -18.77 28.42 3.10
N TYR A 28 -19.45 27.53 2.39
CA TYR A 28 -20.44 26.64 2.99
C TYR A 28 -20.29 25.21 2.48
N LYS A 29 -20.35 24.24 3.39
CA LYS A 29 -20.32 22.81 3.05
C LYS A 29 -21.73 22.26 3.03
N TYR A 30 -22.17 21.78 1.86
CA TYR A 30 -23.47 21.16 1.67
C TYR A 30 -23.33 19.79 1.03
N LEU A 31 -23.88 18.76 1.68
CA LEU A 31 -23.82 17.35 1.23
C LEU A 31 -22.40 16.88 0.88
N GLY A 32 -21.39 17.37 1.60
CA GLY A 32 -19.99 17.00 1.39
C GLY A 32 -19.26 17.81 0.31
N VAL A 33 -19.95 18.73 -0.37
CA VAL A 33 -19.36 19.67 -1.34
C VAL A 33 -19.20 21.02 -0.68
N THR A 34 -18.02 21.61 -0.78
CA THR A 34 -17.75 22.96 -0.28
C THR A 34 -17.92 23.97 -1.41
N PHE A 35 -18.76 24.96 -1.17
CA PHE A 35 -19.06 26.03 -2.10
C PHE A 35 -18.45 27.33 -1.58
N ASP A 36 -17.63 27.97 -2.40
CA ASP A 36 -17.03 29.27 -2.13
C ASP A 36 -17.73 30.37 -2.92
N ARG A 37 -17.62 31.61 -2.43
CA ARG A 37 -18.11 32.82 -3.12
C ARG A 37 -17.47 33.05 -4.51
N SER A 38 -16.32 32.43 -4.79
CA SER A 38 -15.71 32.44 -6.12
C SER A 38 -16.49 31.63 -7.16
N GLY A 39 -17.39 30.74 -6.72
CA GLY A 39 -18.10 29.80 -7.59
C GLY A 39 -17.18 28.76 -8.25
N THR A 40 -15.89 28.71 -7.87
CA THR A 40 -14.90 27.83 -8.50
C THR A 40 -14.82 26.50 -7.76
N ASN A 41 -15.07 25.39 -8.46
CA ASN A 41 -15.00 24.03 -7.91
C ASN A 41 -13.55 23.51 -7.76
N GLU A 42 -12.55 24.38 -7.81
CA GLU A 42 -11.13 24.02 -7.89
C GLU A 42 -10.62 23.41 -6.58
N ARG A 43 -11.01 23.96 -5.43
CA ARG A 43 -10.64 23.42 -4.11
C ARG A 43 -11.21 22.03 -3.89
N GLU A 44 -12.48 21.82 -4.25
CA GLU A 44 -13.13 20.50 -4.18
C GLU A 44 -12.44 19.50 -5.11
N LEU A 45 -12.17 19.91 -6.35
CA LEU A 45 -11.46 19.12 -7.35
C LEU A 45 -10.09 18.68 -6.79
N ASN A 46 -9.31 19.61 -6.27
CA ASN A 46 -7.99 19.35 -5.68
C ASN A 46 -8.07 18.38 -4.50
N SER A 47 -9.05 18.56 -3.61
CA SER A 47 -9.26 17.65 -2.47
C SER A 47 -9.56 16.22 -2.93
N ARG A 48 -10.44 16.04 -3.92
CA ARG A 48 -10.77 14.72 -4.49
C ARG A 48 -9.55 14.06 -5.15
N ILE A 49 -8.73 14.84 -5.84
CA ILE A 49 -7.51 14.33 -6.47
C ILE A 49 -6.50 13.87 -5.41
N ILE A 50 -6.29 14.64 -4.35
CA ILE A 50 -5.38 14.26 -3.25
C ILE A 50 -5.87 12.96 -2.60
N GLN A 51 -7.17 12.84 -2.31
CA GLN A 51 -7.75 11.63 -1.74
C GLN A 51 -7.58 10.42 -2.66
N ALA A 52 -7.83 10.58 -3.95
CA ALA A 52 -7.63 9.52 -4.92
C ALA A 52 -6.17 9.07 -5.02
N ARG A 53 -5.22 10.00 -5.06
CA ARG A 53 -3.78 9.67 -5.09
C ARG A 53 -3.36 8.94 -3.82
N LYS A 54 -3.89 9.33 -2.65
CA LYS A 54 -3.67 8.62 -1.38
C LYS A 54 -4.22 7.19 -1.43
N ALA A 55 -5.43 7.00 -1.94
CA ALA A 55 -6.05 5.69 -2.07
C ALA A 55 -5.29 4.78 -3.05
N ILE A 56 -4.87 5.31 -4.20
CA ILE A 56 -4.07 4.55 -5.19
C ILE A 56 -2.70 4.19 -4.60
N ALA A 57 -2.05 5.11 -3.88
CA ALA A 57 -0.78 4.84 -3.23
C ALA A 57 -0.91 3.78 -2.11
N PHE A 58 -2.01 3.79 -1.37
CA PHE A 58 -2.33 2.77 -0.37
C PHE A 58 -2.66 1.43 -1.00
N LEU A 59 -3.48 1.39 -2.05
CA LEU A 59 -3.74 0.16 -2.80
C LEU A 59 -2.46 -0.40 -3.39
N ASN A 60 -1.57 0.48 -3.86
CA ASN A 60 -0.26 0.07 -4.28
C ASN A 60 0.47 -0.60 -3.11
N SER A 61 0.49 -0.04 -1.88
CA SER A 61 1.06 -0.65 -0.64
C SER A 61 0.68 -2.12 -0.45
N VAL A 62 -0.58 -2.46 -0.73
CA VAL A 62 -1.10 -3.84 -0.67
C VAL A 62 -0.55 -4.72 -1.80
N LEU A 63 -0.18 -4.15 -2.95
CA LEU A 63 0.52 -4.86 -4.03
C LEU A 63 2.04 -5.00 -3.80
N TRP A 64 2.64 -4.33 -2.81
CA TRP A 64 4.09 -4.44 -2.53
C TRP A 64 4.48 -5.77 -1.90
N THR A 65 3.56 -6.42 -1.19
CA THR A 65 3.78 -7.74 -0.60
C THR A 65 4.06 -8.80 -1.64
N GLU A 66 3.53 -8.66 -2.86
CA GLU A 66 3.76 -9.60 -3.95
C GLU A 66 4.90 -9.17 -4.89
N ILE A 67 5.17 -7.86 -5.03
CA ILE A 67 6.04 -7.36 -6.11
C ILE A 67 6.83 -6.12 -5.65
N TRP A 68 8.05 -6.32 -5.14
CA TRP A 68 8.98 -5.19 -4.83
C TRP A 68 9.34 -4.36 -6.07
N ARG A 69 9.32 -5.01 -7.24
CA ARG A 69 9.82 -4.46 -8.51
C ARG A 69 8.66 -3.92 -9.34
N LEU A 70 8.60 -2.61 -9.54
CA LEU A 70 7.53 -1.99 -10.33
C LEU A 70 7.65 -2.35 -11.82
N THR A 71 7.05 -3.45 -12.24
CA THR A 71 7.07 -3.91 -13.63
C THR A 71 6.32 -2.95 -14.55
N GLU A 72 6.68 -2.92 -15.84
CA GLU A 72 5.99 -2.10 -16.85
C GLU A 72 4.49 -2.40 -16.93
N ARG A 73 4.10 -3.66 -16.73
CA ARG A 73 2.69 -4.07 -16.67
C ARG A 73 1.95 -3.38 -15.51
N ASN A 74 2.58 -3.29 -14.34
CA ASN A 74 1.99 -2.65 -13.17
C ASN A 74 1.99 -1.12 -13.32
N ARG A 75 3.05 -0.54 -13.90
CA ARG A 75 3.09 0.89 -14.26
C ARG A 75 1.92 1.29 -15.13
N ARG A 76 1.62 0.50 -16.18
CA ARG A 76 0.46 0.74 -17.06
C ARG A 76 -0.87 0.69 -16.31
N LYS A 77 -1.05 -0.28 -15.41
CA LYS A 77 -2.27 -0.38 -14.57
C LYS A 77 -2.42 0.82 -13.65
N VAL A 78 -1.36 1.20 -12.94
CA VAL A 78 -1.36 2.37 -12.04
C VAL A 78 -1.67 3.65 -12.82
N ASN A 79 -1.03 3.84 -13.98
CA ASN A 79 -1.29 4.98 -14.85
C ASN A 79 -2.74 5.00 -15.38
N ALA A 80 -3.32 3.85 -15.72
CA ALA A 80 -4.71 3.76 -16.15
C ALA A 80 -5.69 4.14 -15.03
N ILE A 81 -5.45 3.66 -13.80
CA ILE A 81 -6.25 4.00 -12.62
C ILE A 81 -6.11 5.49 -12.28
N GLU A 82 -4.89 6.03 -12.34
CA GLU A 82 -4.63 7.46 -12.15
C GLU A 82 -5.45 8.29 -13.13
N MET A 83 -5.35 8.00 -14.43
CA MET A 83 -6.08 8.74 -15.46
C MET A 83 -7.60 8.61 -15.34
N ASP A 84 -8.12 7.43 -14.96
CA ASP A 84 -9.54 7.24 -14.74
C ASP A 84 -10.04 8.04 -13.54
N SER A 85 -9.25 8.10 -12.46
CA SER A 85 -9.56 8.95 -11.31
C SER A 85 -9.52 10.44 -11.65
N LEU A 86 -8.51 10.91 -12.40
CA LEU A 86 -8.41 12.32 -12.80
C LEU A 86 -9.61 12.72 -13.66
N ARG A 87 -10.01 11.86 -14.61
CA ARG A 87 -11.23 12.08 -15.42
C ARG A 87 -12.49 12.19 -14.55
N ARG A 88 -12.66 11.28 -13.59
CA ARG A 88 -13.81 11.30 -12.67
C ARG A 88 -13.85 12.54 -11.79
N SER A 89 -12.71 12.95 -11.25
CA SER A 89 -12.59 14.16 -10.44
C SER A 89 -12.91 15.42 -11.24
N SER A 90 -12.40 15.52 -12.48
CA SER A 90 -12.66 16.64 -13.38
C SER A 90 -14.02 16.56 -14.12
N ARG A 91 -14.84 15.54 -13.85
CA ARG A 91 -16.15 15.30 -14.50
C ARG A 91 -16.08 15.21 -16.03
N ILE A 92 -14.96 14.73 -16.57
CA ILE A 92 -14.74 14.59 -18.01
C ILE A 92 -15.25 13.23 -18.48
N SER A 93 -16.15 13.24 -19.46
CA SER A 93 -16.66 12.04 -20.10
C SER A 93 -15.63 11.43 -21.07
N ARG A 94 -15.64 10.09 -21.20
CA ARG A 94 -14.84 9.40 -22.22
C ARG A 94 -15.22 9.80 -23.65
N ARG A 95 -16.44 10.29 -23.87
CA ARG A 95 -16.93 10.75 -25.18
C ARG A 95 -16.22 12.01 -25.68
N GLU A 96 -15.71 12.83 -24.76
CA GLU A 96 -15.03 14.08 -25.10
C GLU A 96 -13.65 13.86 -25.76
N ARG A 97 -13.12 12.63 -25.73
CA ARG A 97 -11.85 12.24 -26.38
C ARG A 97 -10.68 13.18 -26.08
N ILE A 98 -10.63 13.73 -24.87
CA ILE A 98 -9.56 14.63 -24.43
C ILE A 98 -8.29 13.82 -24.16
N TYR A 99 -7.17 14.33 -24.68
CA TYR A 99 -5.82 13.79 -24.46
C TYR A 99 -5.44 13.77 -22.98
N ASN A 100 -4.66 12.77 -22.57
CA ASN A 100 -4.30 12.58 -21.16
C ASN A 100 -3.41 13.71 -20.64
N GLU A 101 -2.58 14.30 -21.51
CA GLU A 101 -1.66 15.39 -21.22
C GLU A 101 -2.42 16.67 -20.86
N ILE A 102 -3.48 16.98 -21.60
CA ILE A 102 -4.34 18.14 -21.34
C ILE A 102 -5.04 18.00 -19.99
N ILE A 103 -5.52 16.79 -19.66
CA ILE A 103 -6.16 16.51 -18.37
C ILE A 103 -5.16 16.74 -17.23
N ARG A 104 -3.91 16.28 -17.38
CA ARG A 104 -2.86 16.50 -16.38
C ARG A 104 -2.48 17.98 -16.23
N GLN A 105 -2.36 18.71 -17.34
CA GLN A 105 -2.08 20.15 -17.32
C GLN A 105 -3.18 20.96 -16.64
N ARG A 106 -4.45 20.67 -16.96
CA ARG A 106 -5.61 21.34 -16.34
C ARG A 106 -5.64 21.18 -14.82
N ILE A 107 -5.13 20.05 -14.33
CA ILE A 107 -5.09 19.73 -12.90
C ILE A 107 -3.80 20.27 -12.22
N GLY A 108 -2.79 20.69 -12.99
CA GLY A 108 -1.56 21.28 -12.45
C GLY A 108 -0.65 20.30 -11.70
N ILE A 109 -0.68 19.00 -12.06
CA ILE A 109 0.16 17.99 -11.40
C ILE A 109 1.47 17.77 -12.18
N GLU A 110 2.60 18.08 -11.55
CA GLU A 110 3.95 17.95 -12.15
C GLU A 110 4.56 16.52 -12.09
N GLY A 111 3.85 15.52 -11.55
CA GLY A 111 4.42 14.16 -11.42
C GLY A 111 3.37 13.06 -11.42
N THR A 112 3.76 11.86 -11.87
CA THR A 112 2.86 10.68 -11.89
C THR A 112 2.81 9.99 -10.53
N ILE A 113 1.80 9.17 -10.29
CA ILE A 113 1.80 8.32 -9.08
C ILE A 113 2.98 7.34 -9.08
N THR A 114 3.45 6.90 -10.26
CA THR A 114 4.57 5.96 -10.35
C THR A 114 5.89 6.53 -9.83
N THR A 115 6.19 7.80 -10.07
CA THR A 115 7.43 8.42 -9.55
C THR A 115 7.40 8.58 -8.04
N GLU A 116 6.23 8.89 -7.47
CA GLU A 116 6.05 8.97 -6.02
C GLU A 116 6.19 7.60 -5.35
N ILE A 117 5.74 6.54 -6.02
CA ILE A 117 5.94 5.16 -5.57
C ILE A 117 7.44 4.83 -5.53
N GLU A 118 8.19 5.13 -6.60
CA GLU A 118 9.63 4.86 -6.67
C GLU A 118 10.41 5.67 -5.64
N ARG A 119 10.04 6.93 -5.41
CA ARG A 119 10.62 7.75 -4.35
C ARG A 119 10.44 7.11 -2.98
N LYS A 120 9.24 6.63 -2.67
CA LYS A 120 8.97 5.91 -1.41
C LYS A 120 9.73 4.58 -1.31
N GLN A 121 9.90 3.86 -2.43
CA GLN A 121 10.74 2.66 -2.51
C GLN A 121 12.18 2.96 -2.07
N LEU A 122 12.76 4.02 -2.64
CA LEU A 122 14.12 4.44 -2.35
C LEU A 122 14.28 4.93 -0.91
N THR A 123 13.32 5.70 -0.39
CA THR A 123 13.33 6.13 1.03
C THR A 123 13.29 4.92 1.97
N TRP A 124 12.41 3.95 1.73
CA TRP A 124 12.34 2.74 2.54
C TRP A 124 13.64 1.92 2.45
N TYR A 125 14.18 1.71 1.24
CA TYR A 125 15.44 1.00 1.06
C TYR A 125 16.59 1.68 1.81
N GLY A 126 16.65 3.02 1.77
CA GLY A 126 17.61 3.81 2.55
C GLY A 126 17.48 3.57 4.06
N HIS A 127 16.26 3.54 4.60
CA HIS A 127 16.02 3.23 6.01
C HIS A 127 16.44 1.80 6.37
N VAL A 128 16.10 0.81 5.55
CA VAL A 128 16.50 -0.58 5.76
C VAL A 128 18.02 -0.70 5.73
N PHE A 129 18.69 -0.08 4.77
CA PHE A 129 20.14 -0.08 4.66
C PHE A 129 20.82 0.59 5.87
N LEU A 130 20.31 1.73 6.33
CA LEU A 130 20.79 2.41 7.54
C LEU A 130 20.56 1.56 8.80
N TRP A 131 19.41 0.89 8.89
CA TRP A 131 19.12 -0.06 9.97
C TRP A 131 20.15 -1.20 9.96
N PHE A 132 20.38 -1.86 8.82
CA PHE A 132 21.41 -2.91 8.71
C PHE A 132 22.81 -2.44 9.10
N LYS A 133 23.18 -1.20 8.76
CA LYS A 133 24.49 -0.61 9.10
C LYS A 133 24.64 -0.32 10.60
N ASN A 134 23.60 0.22 11.23
CA ASN A 134 23.60 0.54 12.66
C ASN A 134 23.55 -0.72 13.54
N TYR A 135 22.86 -1.78 13.09
CA TYR A 135 22.81 -3.05 13.83
C TYR A 135 24.12 -3.84 13.73
N ASN A 136 24.82 -3.81 12.58
CA ASN A 136 26.12 -4.49 12.42
C ASN A 136 27.27 -3.81 13.17
N LEU A 137 27.21 -2.50 13.43
CA LEU A 137 28.22 -1.81 14.23
C LEU A 137 28.06 -2.04 15.75
N ALA A 138 26.85 -2.40 16.21
CA ALA A 138 26.58 -2.68 17.62
C ALA A 138 26.86 -4.14 18.04
N SER A 139 26.97 -5.09 17.11
CA SER A 139 27.22 -6.51 17.40
C SER A 139 28.68 -6.96 17.20
N LEU A 140 29.61 -6.07 16.85
CA LEU A 140 31.03 -6.38 16.62
C LEU A 140 31.97 -5.96 17.76
N THR A 141 31.47 -5.89 18.98
CA THR A 141 32.28 -6.02 20.21
C THR A 141 31.99 -7.33 20.95
N PHE A 142 31.54 -8.39 20.25
CA PHE A 142 31.47 -9.74 20.81
C PHE A 142 32.62 -10.62 20.33
N SER A 143 33.68 -10.60 21.14
CA SER A 143 34.48 -11.74 21.56
C SER A 143 34.73 -12.87 20.55
N SER A 144 35.99 -12.99 20.14
CA SER A 144 36.61 -14.18 19.57
C SER A 144 36.14 -15.47 20.23
N ASN A 145 35.28 -16.27 19.58
CA ASN A 145 35.14 -17.70 19.87
C ASN A 145 34.52 -18.46 18.67
N LYS A 146 35.40 -18.98 17.81
CA LYS A 146 35.07 -19.87 16.67
C LYS A 146 34.44 -21.22 17.10
N TRP A 147 34.36 -21.51 18.39
CA TRP A 147 33.94 -22.81 18.95
C TRP A 147 32.42 -23.02 19.05
N VAL A 148 31.61 -21.96 19.12
CA VAL A 148 30.14 -22.09 19.26
C VAL A 148 29.48 -22.60 17.98
N PHE A 149 30.09 -22.35 16.82
CA PHE A 149 29.61 -22.85 15.53
C PHE A 149 29.76 -24.38 15.41
N LEU A 150 30.87 -24.94 15.91
CA LEU A 150 31.14 -26.38 15.83
C LEU A 150 30.22 -27.20 16.76
N LEU A 151 29.87 -26.67 17.93
CA LEU A 151 28.95 -27.33 18.86
C LEU A 151 27.50 -27.40 18.33
N ARG A 152 27.05 -26.38 17.59
CA ARG A 152 25.69 -26.38 17.00
C ARG A 152 25.57 -27.31 15.79
N PHE A 153 26.61 -27.45 14.97
CA PHE A 153 26.61 -28.41 13.85
C PHE A 153 26.73 -29.87 14.29
N GLY A 154 27.50 -30.14 15.35
CA GLY A 154 27.66 -31.50 15.90
C GLY A 154 26.35 -32.10 16.41
N LEU A 155 25.53 -31.33 17.13
CA LEU A 155 24.25 -31.81 17.67
C LEU A 155 23.23 -32.15 16.58
N ILE A 156 23.21 -31.38 15.49
CA ILE A 156 22.33 -31.64 14.34
C ILE A 156 22.73 -32.93 13.63
N LEU A 157 24.03 -33.13 13.39
CA LEU A 157 24.54 -34.36 12.76
C LEU A 157 24.26 -35.60 13.61
N HIS A 158 24.38 -35.50 14.93
CA HIS A 158 24.08 -36.58 15.84
C HIS A 158 22.58 -36.95 15.85
N PHE A 159 21.69 -35.96 15.76
CA PHE A 159 20.25 -36.20 15.61
C PHE A 159 19.91 -36.93 14.31
N PHE A 160 20.55 -36.58 13.19
CA PHE A 160 20.36 -37.27 11.91
C PHE A 160 20.84 -38.73 11.95
N LEU A 161 21.96 -39.01 12.60
CA LEU A 161 22.47 -40.39 12.75
C LEU A 161 21.55 -41.25 13.63
N ILE A 162 21.01 -40.70 14.72
CA ILE A 162 20.04 -41.40 15.58
C ILE A 162 18.77 -41.73 14.78
N LEU A 163 18.26 -40.80 13.97
CA LEU A 163 17.07 -41.04 13.15
C LEU A 163 17.31 -42.13 12.10
N LEU A 164 18.48 -42.13 11.44
CA LEU A 164 18.85 -43.16 10.47
C LEU A 164 18.96 -44.55 11.12
N LEU A 165 19.56 -44.65 12.31
CA LEU A 165 19.64 -45.89 13.06
C LEU A 165 18.25 -46.38 13.49
N TYR A 166 17.37 -45.48 13.95
CA TYR A 166 16.00 -45.83 14.31
C TYR A 166 15.20 -46.38 13.11
N VAL A 167 15.31 -45.76 11.93
CA VAL A 167 14.67 -46.25 10.70
C VAL A 167 15.24 -47.60 10.26
N HIS A 168 16.55 -47.82 10.41
CA HIS A 168 17.19 -49.09 10.08
C HIS A 168 16.80 -50.21 11.06
N LEU A 169 16.73 -49.91 12.36
CA LEU A 169 16.24 -50.83 13.39
C LEU A 169 14.76 -51.15 13.18
N TRP A 170 13.92 -50.18 12.83
CA TRP A 170 12.52 -50.42 12.50
C TRP A 170 12.39 -51.36 11.29
N ARG A 171 13.18 -51.18 10.23
CA ARG A 171 13.20 -52.11 9.10
C ARG A 171 13.62 -53.54 9.49
N LEU A 172 14.57 -53.69 10.40
CA LEU A 172 15.01 -55.01 10.87
C LEU A 172 13.96 -55.69 11.76
N VAL A 173 13.31 -54.93 12.64
CA VAL A 173 12.25 -55.45 13.51
C VAL A 173 11.01 -55.85 12.69
N PHE A 174 10.63 -55.07 11.67
CA PHE A 174 9.44 -55.35 10.87
C PHE A 174 9.65 -56.39 9.74
N CYS A 175 10.89 -56.72 9.37
CA CYS A 175 11.15 -57.81 8.41
C CYS A 175 11.03 -59.21 9.01
N VAL A 176 11.02 -59.36 10.34
CA VAL A 176 10.92 -60.68 11.01
C VAL A 176 9.46 -61.11 11.21
N GLU A 177 8.50 -60.19 11.15
CA GLU A 177 7.09 -60.48 11.53
C GLU A 177 6.11 -60.64 10.35
N PHE A 178 6.59 -60.64 9.11
CA PHE A 178 5.73 -60.74 7.92
C PHE A 178 6.18 -61.81 6.91
N TYR A 179 6.35 -63.04 7.38
CA TYR A 179 6.26 -64.23 6.53
C TYR A 179 5.34 -65.25 7.23
N PRO A 180 4.02 -65.22 6.99
CA PRO A 180 3.20 -66.39 7.28
C PRO A 180 3.42 -67.40 6.16
N ASP A 181 3.97 -68.54 6.54
CA ASP A 181 4.07 -69.75 5.76
C ASP A 181 2.74 -70.06 5.04
N SER A 182 2.89 -70.33 3.75
CA SER A 182 2.03 -71.17 2.94
C SER A 182 1.69 -72.47 3.67
N ASP A 183 0.40 -72.81 3.78
CA ASP A 183 -0.12 -74.18 3.69
C ASP A 183 -1.67 -74.19 3.71
N CYS A 184 -2.26 -74.48 2.55
CA CYS A 184 -3.64 -74.96 2.40
C CYS A 184 -3.67 -75.92 1.20
N HIS A 185 -3.41 -77.20 1.46
CA HIS A 185 -3.89 -78.35 0.68
C HIS A 185 -4.38 -79.43 1.63
#